data_AF-A0A9D2ITF9-F1
#
_entry.id   AF-A0A9D2ITF9-F1
#
_cell.length_a   1.000
_cell.length_b   1.000
_cell.length_c   1.000
_cell.angle_alpha   90.00
_cell.angle_beta   90.00
_cell.angle_gamma   90.00
#
_symmetry.space_group_name_H-M   'P 1'
#
loop_
_entity.id
_entity.type
_entity.pdbx_description
1 polymer ?
#
loop_
_entity_poly.entity_id
_entity_poly.type
_entity_poly.pdbx_seq_one_letter_code
_entity_poly.pdbx_strand_id
1 'polypeptide(L)'
;MSKKKKHPKLPNGYGSIQKLSGNRRNSYAVYPPTTHYTEEGKVVRPKALCYVSDWYIGLAILTAYKAGTYKQGMEKELVRDSHLSSSEMNKFVEKLLADYMLITRKTEDKVLTFSELYQLYYNWKYNGKRVYSQQSKNSTRAAYKNCKLLHDIPINEITYEQLQDIVDSVPLKYSSLENVVLLLKQMF
;
A
#
# COMPACT_ATOMS: atom_id res chain seq x y z
N MET A 1 -1.94 -27.37 -31.77
CA MET A 1 -1.39 -26.09 -31.25
C MET A 1 -0.58 -26.39 -29.98
N SER A 2 0.67 -25.93 -29.88
CA SER A 2 1.45 -26.10 -28.66
C SER A 2 0.77 -25.41 -27.47
N LYS A 3 0.71 -26.06 -26.31
CA LYS A 3 0.10 -25.49 -25.11
C LYS A 3 0.88 -24.23 -24.70
N LYS A 4 0.18 -23.11 -24.49
CA LYS A 4 0.79 -21.88 -23.98
C LYS A 4 1.38 -22.15 -22.59
N LYS A 5 2.62 -21.71 -22.34
CA LYS A 5 3.22 -21.70 -21.01
C LYS A 5 2.31 -20.88 -20.08
N LYS A 6 1.92 -21.47 -18.95
CA LYS A 6 1.13 -20.79 -17.92
C LYS A 6 2.09 -20.19 -16.91
N HIS A 7 1.82 -18.94 -16.51
CA HIS A 7 2.56 -18.23 -15.49
C HIS A 7 1.64 -17.96 -14.29
N PRO A 8 2.19 -17.82 -13.07
CA PRO A 8 1.39 -17.50 -11.90
C PRO A 8 0.68 -16.16 -12.05
N LYS A 9 -0.47 -16.03 -11.40
CA LYS A 9 -1.21 -14.77 -11.34
C LYS A 9 -0.46 -13.78 -10.46
N LEU A 10 -0.27 -12.56 -10.97
CA LEU A 10 0.37 -11.49 -10.21
C LEU A 10 -0.58 -10.94 -9.13
N PRO A 11 -0.05 -10.41 -8.01
CA PRO A 11 -0.85 -9.74 -6.99
C PRO A 11 -1.68 -8.57 -7.55
N ASN A 12 -2.75 -8.22 -6.85
CA ASN A 12 -3.57 -7.07 -7.23
C ASN A 12 -2.74 -5.78 -7.20
N GLY A 13 -2.97 -4.89 -8.17
CA GLY A 13 -2.24 -3.63 -8.29
C GLY A 13 -0.76 -3.76 -8.72
N TYR A 14 -0.29 -4.95 -9.10
CA TYR A 14 1.10 -5.15 -9.54
C TYR A 14 1.35 -4.75 -11.01
N GLY A 15 0.29 -4.68 -11.83
CA GLY A 15 0.37 -4.53 -13.28
C GLY A 15 0.02 -5.83 -14.01
N SER A 16 0.29 -5.90 -15.32
CA SER A 16 0.00 -7.10 -16.10
C SER A 16 1.03 -7.36 -17.20
N ILE A 17 1.26 -8.65 -17.49
CA ILE A 17 2.12 -9.10 -18.58
C ILE A 17 1.25 -9.92 -19.52
N GLN A 18 1.10 -9.47 -20.76
CA GLN A 18 0.25 -10.13 -21.75
C GLN A 18 1.07 -10.65 -22.92
N LYS A 19 0.84 -11.90 -23.29
CA LYS A 19 1.40 -12.45 -24.52
C LYS A 19 0.64 -11.90 -25.72
N LEU A 20 1.36 -11.24 -26.61
CA LEU A 20 0.84 -10.75 -27.88
C LEU A 20 0.61 -11.92 -28.86
N SER A 21 -0.32 -11.72 -29.79
CA SER A 21 -0.62 -12.68 -30.85
C SER A 21 0.56 -12.85 -31.84
N GLY A 22 0.50 -13.85 -32.71
CA GLY A 22 1.48 -14.02 -33.80
C GLY A 22 2.91 -14.36 -33.35
N ASN A 23 3.83 -14.33 -34.31
CA ASN A 23 5.24 -14.70 -34.11
C ASN A 23 6.11 -13.43 -34.06
N ARG A 24 6.22 -12.86 -32.86
CA ARG A 24 6.95 -11.59 -32.61
C ARG A 24 8.23 -11.88 -31.84
N ARG A 25 9.31 -11.14 -32.15
CA ARG A 25 10.58 -11.20 -31.38
C ARG A 25 10.37 -10.83 -29.91
N ASN A 26 9.63 -9.75 -29.66
CA ASN A 26 9.17 -9.35 -28.33
C ASN A 26 7.70 -9.70 -28.17
N SER A 27 7.45 -10.93 -27.73
CA SER A 27 6.11 -11.51 -27.69
C SER A 27 5.28 -11.16 -26.46
N TYR A 28 5.85 -10.45 -25.47
CA TYR A 28 5.14 -10.04 -24.25
C TYR A 28 5.10 -8.52 -24.12
N ALA A 29 3.93 -7.98 -23.80
CA ALA A 29 3.74 -6.57 -23.46
C ALA A 29 3.61 -6.43 -21.94
N VAL A 30 4.31 -5.46 -21.37
CA VAL A 30 4.34 -5.18 -19.93
C VAL A 30 3.53 -3.90 -19.67
N TYR A 31 2.50 -3.99 -18.83
CA TYR A 31 1.61 -2.89 -18.53
C TYR A 31 1.71 -2.49 -17.05
N PRO A 32 1.76 -1.18 -16.75
CA PRO A 32 1.69 -0.70 -15.38
C PRO A 32 0.30 -0.97 -14.78
N PRO A 33 0.13 -0.85 -13.44
CA PRO A 33 -1.19 -0.94 -12.82
C PRO A 33 -2.16 0.09 -13.40
N THR A 34 -3.41 -0.32 -13.59
CA THR A 34 -4.47 0.55 -14.11
C THR A 34 -4.83 1.64 -13.11
N THR A 35 -4.89 2.89 -13.57
CA THR A 35 -5.27 4.06 -12.76
C THR A 35 -6.67 4.58 -13.04
N HIS A 36 -7.18 4.38 -14.27
CA HIS A 36 -8.46 4.94 -14.70
C HIS A 36 -9.47 3.85 -15.06
N TYR A 37 -10.72 4.09 -14.66
CA TYR A 37 -11.89 3.30 -14.99
C TYR A 37 -12.84 4.17 -15.80
N THR A 38 -13.50 3.59 -16.79
CA THR A 38 -14.61 4.27 -17.48
C THR A 38 -15.80 4.42 -16.54
N GLU A 39 -16.75 5.28 -16.88
CA GLU A 39 -18.01 5.47 -16.12
C GLU A 39 -18.81 4.16 -15.97
N GLU A 40 -18.64 3.22 -16.93
CA GLU A 40 -19.21 1.87 -16.90
C GLU A 40 -18.43 0.88 -16.00
N GLY A 41 -17.39 1.34 -15.28
CA GLY A 41 -16.54 0.51 -14.44
C GLY A 41 -15.54 -0.38 -15.19
N LYS A 42 -15.40 -0.22 -16.51
CA LYS A 42 -14.41 -0.98 -17.29
C LYS A 42 -13.02 -0.35 -17.15
N VAL A 43 -12.00 -1.20 -17.03
CA VAL A 43 -10.61 -0.76 -16.93
C VAL A 43 -10.12 -0.15 -18.25
N VAL A 44 -9.66 1.11 -18.21
CA VAL A 44 -8.96 1.72 -19.34
C VAL A 44 -7.52 1.24 -19.31
N ARG A 45 -7.07 0.54 -20.36
CA ARG A 45 -5.73 -0.05 -20.38
C ARG A 45 -4.67 1.05 -20.54
N PRO A 46 -3.70 1.17 -19.62
CA PRO A 46 -2.61 2.13 -19.78
C PRO A 46 -1.67 1.72 -20.92
N LYS A 47 -0.85 2.67 -21.38
CA LYS A 47 0.22 2.41 -22.35
C LYS A 47 1.20 1.39 -21.77
N ALA A 48 1.65 0.45 -22.61
CA ALA A 48 2.67 -0.52 -22.21
C ALA A 48 3.99 0.20 -21.87
N LEU A 49 4.65 -0.23 -20.80
CA LEU A 49 5.99 0.24 -20.41
C LEU A 49 7.01 -0.17 -21.49
N CYS A 50 6.98 -1.44 -21.86
CA CYS A 50 7.89 -2.01 -22.84
C CYS A 50 7.37 -3.34 -23.40
N TYR A 51 8.08 -3.85 -24.40
CA TYR A 51 7.83 -5.15 -25.02
C TYR A 51 9.06 -6.04 -24.86
N VAL A 52 8.88 -7.27 -24.40
CA VAL A 52 9.97 -8.19 -24.03
C VAL A 52 9.78 -9.57 -24.67
N SER A 53 10.89 -10.30 -24.80
CA SER A 53 10.93 -11.64 -25.39
C SER A 53 10.38 -12.72 -24.43
N ASP A 54 10.60 -12.58 -23.13
CA ASP A 54 10.20 -13.55 -22.10
C ASP A 54 9.41 -12.90 -20.96
N TRP A 55 8.46 -13.66 -20.40
CA TRP A 55 7.62 -13.26 -19.28
C TRP A 55 8.43 -12.89 -18.04
N TYR A 56 9.52 -13.60 -17.71
CA TYR A 56 10.30 -13.27 -16.50
C TYR A 56 11.08 -11.96 -16.61
N ILE A 57 11.47 -11.56 -17.83
CA ILE A 57 12.05 -10.22 -18.06
C ILE A 57 10.96 -9.17 -17.79
N GLY A 58 9.74 -9.43 -18.26
CA GLY A 58 8.60 -8.59 -17.96
C GLY A 58 8.29 -8.50 -16.47
N LEU A 59 8.45 -9.61 -15.74
CA LEU A 59 8.29 -9.62 -14.29
C LEU A 59 9.33 -8.71 -13.61
N ALA A 60 10.61 -8.86 -13.95
CA ALA A 60 11.67 -8.02 -13.39
C ALA A 60 11.45 -6.53 -13.65
N ILE A 61 10.97 -6.18 -14.85
CA ILE A 61 10.63 -4.80 -15.19
C ILE A 61 9.46 -4.29 -14.36
N LEU A 62 8.41 -5.10 -14.15
CA LEU A 62 7.31 -4.73 -13.25
C LEU A 62 7.77 -4.57 -11.81
N THR A 63 8.69 -5.42 -11.35
CA THR A 63 9.29 -5.30 -10.01
C THR A 63 10.07 -4.00 -9.89
N ALA A 64 10.95 -3.68 -10.85
CA ALA A 64 11.66 -2.40 -10.88
C ALA A 64 10.72 -1.19 -10.98
N TYR A 65 9.63 -1.31 -11.74
CA TYR A 65 8.62 -0.24 -11.86
C TYR A 65 7.94 0.01 -10.52
N LYS A 66 7.54 -1.06 -9.82
CA LYS A 66 6.92 -0.95 -8.49
C LYS A 66 7.91 -0.45 -7.43
N ALA A 67 9.18 -0.83 -7.52
CA ALA A 67 10.25 -0.30 -6.67
C ALA A 67 10.52 1.20 -6.93
N GLY A 68 10.18 1.70 -8.13
CA GLY A 68 10.46 3.06 -8.59
C GLY A 68 11.85 3.22 -9.20
N THR A 69 12.54 2.11 -9.49
CA THR A 69 13.88 2.07 -10.08
C THR A 69 13.84 1.92 -11.61
N TYR A 70 12.67 1.68 -12.20
CA TYR A 70 12.50 1.51 -13.64
C TYR A 70 12.83 2.78 -14.44
N LYS A 71 13.62 2.59 -15.51
CA LYS A 71 13.88 3.59 -16.56
C LYS A 71 13.59 2.97 -17.92
N GLN A 72 13.02 3.77 -18.84
CA GLN A 72 12.76 3.35 -20.21
C GLN A 72 14.06 2.89 -20.87
N GLY A 73 14.10 1.67 -21.43
CA GLY A 73 15.31 1.09 -22.02
C GLY A 73 15.97 0.01 -21.17
N MET A 74 15.64 -0.12 -19.88
CA MET A 74 16.15 -1.21 -19.02
C MET A 74 15.84 -2.60 -19.58
N GLU A 75 14.78 -2.74 -20.39
CA GLU A 75 14.45 -3.99 -21.06
C GLU A 75 15.53 -4.51 -22.01
N LYS A 76 16.38 -3.62 -22.55
CA LYS A 76 17.45 -3.97 -23.49
C LYS A 76 18.66 -4.58 -22.80
N GLU A 77 18.95 -4.12 -21.58
CA GLU A 77 20.01 -4.66 -20.73
C GLU A 77 19.66 -6.06 -20.19
N LEU A 78 18.36 -6.33 -20.04
CA LEU A 78 17.82 -7.59 -19.53
C LEU A 78 17.53 -8.60 -20.65
N VAL A 79 17.97 -8.32 -21.88
CA VAL A 79 17.80 -9.24 -23.02
C VAL A 79 18.61 -10.50 -22.70
N ARG A 80 17.89 -11.61 -22.56
CA ARG A 80 18.50 -12.93 -22.51
C ARG A 80 19.20 -13.20 -23.82
N ASP A 81 20.52 -13.28 -23.78
CA ASP A 81 21.21 -14.23 -24.62
C ASP A 81 20.91 -15.63 -24.09
N SER A 82 20.56 -16.55 -24.98
CA SER A 82 20.28 -17.94 -24.67
C SER A 82 21.49 -18.74 -24.12
N HIS A 83 22.63 -18.07 -23.94
CA HIS A 83 23.91 -18.60 -23.42
C HIS A 83 24.37 -17.91 -22.13
N LEU A 84 23.43 -17.47 -21.29
CA LEU A 84 23.76 -16.76 -20.06
C LEU A 84 24.49 -17.69 -19.07
N SER A 85 25.65 -17.27 -18.59
CA SER A 85 26.41 -18.01 -17.56
C SER A 85 25.65 -18.01 -16.23
N SER A 86 25.84 -19.04 -15.40
CA SER A 86 25.24 -19.11 -14.05
C SER A 86 25.50 -17.84 -13.23
N SER A 87 26.64 -17.17 -13.45
CA SER A 87 26.98 -15.91 -12.78
C SER A 87 26.05 -14.74 -13.17
N GLU A 88 25.69 -14.61 -14.43
CA GLU A 88 24.84 -13.53 -14.93
C GLU A 88 23.37 -13.75 -14.52
N MET A 89 22.94 -15.01 -14.45
CA MET A 89 21.64 -15.36 -13.88
C MET A 89 21.56 -14.98 -12.40
N ASN A 90 22.63 -15.21 -11.63
CA ASN A 90 22.70 -14.80 -10.23
C ASN A 90 22.61 -13.28 -10.08
N LYS A 91 23.34 -12.50 -10.91
CA LYS A 91 23.24 -11.03 -10.92
C LYS A 91 21.81 -10.53 -11.19
N PHE A 92 21.10 -11.20 -12.10
CA PHE A 92 19.69 -10.89 -12.38
C PHE A 92 18.80 -11.15 -11.16
N VAL A 93 18.98 -12.31 -10.50
CA VAL A 93 18.22 -12.67 -9.30
C VAL A 93 18.54 -11.70 -8.15
N GLU A 94 19.79 -11.34 -7.93
CA GLU A 94 20.21 -10.35 -6.92
C GLU A 94 19.53 -8.99 -7.15
N LYS A 95 19.50 -8.50 -8.39
CA LYS A 95 18.82 -7.25 -8.75
C LYS A 95 17.31 -7.34 -8.46
N LEU A 96 16.67 -8.45 -8.84
CA LEU A 96 15.25 -8.67 -8.59
C LEU A 96 14.93 -8.73 -7.08
N LEU A 97 15.78 -9.37 -6.30
CA LEU A 97 15.67 -9.41 -4.84
C LEU A 97 15.84 -8.02 -4.23
N ALA A 98 16.80 -7.23 -4.71
CA ALA A 98 17.00 -5.86 -4.24
C ALA A 98 15.77 -4.97 -4.50
N ASP A 99 15.21 -5.02 -5.72
CA ASP A 99 13.99 -4.29 -6.05
C ASP A 99 12.80 -4.77 -5.20
N TYR A 100 12.69 -6.08 -4.96
CA TYR A 100 11.66 -6.63 -4.08
C TYR A 100 11.78 -6.12 -2.64
N MET A 101 12.99 -6.06 -2.08
CA MET A 101 13.21 -5.51 -0.73
C MET A 101 12.84 -4.01 -0.62
N LEU A 102 13.03 -3.23 -1.69
CA LEU A 102 12.57 -1.85 -1.72
C LEU A 102 11.04 -1.75 -1.72
N ILE A 103 10.35 -2.68 -2.40
CA ILE A 103 8.89 -2.75 -2.39
C ILE A 103 8.39 -3.09 -0.98
N THR A 104 8.97 -4.09 -0.32
CA THR A 104 8.51 -4.53 1.00
C THR A 104 8.73 -3.47 2.08
N ARG A 105 9.87 -2.77 2.07
CA ARG A 105 10.14 -1.64 2.99
C ARG A 105 9.17 -0.48 2.81
N LYS A 106 8.73 -0.21 1.56
CA LYS A 106 7.69 0.81 1.30
C LYS A 106 6.32 0.41 1.82
N THR A 107 6.08 -0.89 2.02
CA THR A 107 4.82 -1.44 2.53
C THR A 107 4.87 -1.82 4.00
N GLU A 108 5.94 -1.48 4.73
CA GLU A 108 5.83 -1.44 6.19
C GLU A 108 4.80 -0.35 6.49
N ASP A 109 3.55 -0.78 6.68
CA ASP A 109 2.44 0.09 7.06
C ASP A 109 2.90 0.89 8.25
N LYS A 110 3.16 2.18 8.03
CA LYS A 110 3.52 3.10 9.11
C LYS A 110 2.45 2.93 10.17
N VAL A 111 2.80 2.30 11.29
CA VAL A 111 1.88 2.11 12.39
C VAL A 111 1.60 3.50 12.93
N LEU A 112 0.35 3.93 12.75
CA LEU A 112 -0.10 5.24 13.21
C LEU A 112 0.02 5.26 14.75
N THR A 113 0.43 6.40 15.29
CA THR A 113 0.30 6.64 16.74
C THR A 113 -1.15 6.97 17.09
N PHE A 114 -1.51 6.89 18.37
CA PHE A 114 -2.84 7.33 18.83
C PHE A 114 -3.16 8.76 18.39
N SER A 115 -2.18 9.66 18.43
CA SER A 115 -2.34 11.05 18.00
C SER A 115 -2.64 11.16 16.50
N GLU A 116 -1.92 10.40 15.67
CA GLU A 116 -2.15 10.37 14.22
C GLU A 116 -3.53 9.78 13.89
N LEU A 117 -3.93 8.68 14.56
CA LEU A 117 -5.28 8.11 14.40
C LEU A 117 -6.36 9.09 14.82
N TYR A 118 -6.17 9.78 15.94
CA TYR A 118 -7.11 10.80 16.41
C TYR A 118 -7.32 11.89 15.36
N GLN A 119 -6.25 12.38 14.73
CA GLN A 119 -6.36 13.40 13.70
C GLN A 119 -7.15 12.90 12.47
N LEU A 120 -6.89 11.66 12.03
CA LEU A 120 -7.62 11.04 10.93
C LEU A 120 -9.11 10.89 11.26
N TYR A 121 -9.42 10.33 12.44
CA TYR A 121 -10.77 10.18 12.95
C TYR A 121 -11.49 11.54 13.07
N TYR A 122 -10.81 12.54 13.64
CA TYR A 122 -11.39 13.86 13.87
C TYR A 122 -11.73 14.55 12.55
N ASN A 123 -10.81 14.47 11.57
CA ASN A 123 -11.03 15.00 10.23
C ASN A 123 -12.22 14.28 9.55
N TRP A 124 -12.23 12.95 9.57
CA TRP A 124 -13.32 12.14 8.99
C TRP A 124 -14.68 12.49 9.61
N LYS A 125 -14.76 12.58 10.95
CA LYS A 125 -16.01 12.80 11.66
C LYS A 125 -16.52 14.23 11.54
N TYR A 126 -15.66 15.24 11.69
CA TYR A 126 -16.08 16.64 11.84
C TYR A 126 -15.88 17.52 10.62
N ASN A 127 -15.04 17.11 9.66
CA ASN A 127 -14.81 17.83 8.41
C ASN A 127 -15.39 17.07 7.20
N GLY A 128 -16.22 16.04 7.45
CA GLY A 128 -16.99 15.34 6.43
C GLY A 128 -18.24 16.11 5.99
N LYS A 129 -19.22 15.38 5.45
CA LYS A 129 -20.46 15.96 4.90
C LYS A 129 -21.40 16.54 5.97
N ARG A 130 -21.33 16.04 7.21
CA ARG A 130 -22.23 16.46 8.30
C ARG A 130 -21.61 17.58 9.12
N VAL A 131 -22.38 18.65 9.32
CA VAL A 131 -21.98 19.75 10.21
C VAL A 131 -22.37 19.42 11.65
N TYR A 132 -21.39 19.45 12.54
CA TYR A 132 -21.58 19.22 13.98
C TYR A 132 -21.45 20.54 14.75
N SER A 133 -22.12 20.62 15.90
CA SER A 133 -22.04 21.76 16.80
C SER A 133 -20.63 21.95 17.37
N GLN A 134 -20.28 23.20 17.71
CA GLN A 134 -18.99 23.52 18.34
C GLN A 134 -18.83 22.80 19.68
N GLN A 135 -19.91 22.61 20.42
CA GLN A 135 -19.91 21.86 21.68
C GLN A 135 -19.46 20.41 21.48
N SER A 136 -19.97 19.73 20.45
CA SER A 136 -19.58 18.35 20.14
C SER A 136 -18.10 18.25 19.73
N LYS A 137 -17.60 19.21 18.96
CA LYS A 137 -16.18 19.31 18.61
C LYS A 137 -15.29 19.50 19.85
N ASN A 138 -15.72 20.39 20.74
CA ASN A 138 -14.99 20.72 21.97
C ASN A 138 -14.96 19.55 22.95
N SER A 139 -16.06 18.80 23.12
CA SER A 139 -16.09 17.65 24.03
C SER A 139 -15.14 16.55 23.57
N THR A 140 -15.08 16.27 22.27
CA THR A 140 -14.13 15.27 21.72
C THR A 140 -12.68 15.74 21.81
N ARG A 141 -12.39 17.04 21.62
CA ARG A 141 -11.05 17.60 21.86
C ARG A 141 -10.65 17.50 23.33
N ALA A 142 -11.57 17.75 24.25
CA ALA A 142 -11.33 17.62 25.69
C ALA A 142 -11.06 16.16 26.07
N ALA A 143 -11.85 15.21 25.55
CA ALA A 143 -11.61 13.78 25.72
C ALA A 143 -10.20 13.37 25.26
N TYR A 144 -9.78 13.79 24.06
CA TYR A 144 -8.45 13.50 23.55
C TYR A 144 -7.32 14.05 24.43
N LYS A 145 -7.48 15.26 25.00
CA LYS A 145 -6.49 15.84 25.91
C LYS A 145 -6.29 15.01 27.19
N ASN A 146 -7.33 14.33 27.67
CA ASN A 146 -7.23 13.45 28.84
C ASN A 146 -6.47 12.15 28.51
N CYS A 147 -6.44 11.72 27.25
CA CYS A 147 -5.68 10.55 26.81
C CYS A 147 -4.21 10.86 26.49
N LYS A 148 -3.60 11.88 27.12
CA LYS A 148 -2.24 12.35 26.80
C LYS A 148 -1.19 11.24 26.83
N LEU A 149 -1.32 10.28 27.75
CA LEU A 149 -0.39 9.15 27.89
C LEU A 149 -0.33 8.26 26.66
N LEU A 150 -1.39 8.21 25.84
CA LEU A 150 -1.43 7.39 24.63
C LEU A 150 -0.87 8.10 23.40
N HIS A 151 -0.74 9.44 23.41
CA HIS A 151 -0.56 10.23 22.18
C HIS A 151 0.58 9.74 21.30
N ASP A 152 1.70 9.35 21.91
CA ASP A 152 2.90 8.91 21.21
C ASP A 152 3.02 7.39 21.08
N ILE A 153 2.05 6.63 21.61
CA ILE A 153 2.05 5.16 21.56
C ILE A 153 1.50 4.69 20.20
N PRO A 154 2.18 3.76 19.52
CA PRO A 154 1.66 3.07 18.34
C PRO A 154 0.36 2.31 18.64
N ILE A 155 -0.64 2.36 17.75
CA ILE A 155 -1.97 1.77 18.00
C ILE A 155 -1.92 0.26 18.27
N ASN A 156 -0.99 -0.45 17.63
CA ASN A 156 -0.80 -1.90 17.81
C ASN A 156 -0.22 -2.29 19.18
N GLU A 157 0.37 -1.33 19.90
CA GLU A 157 0.95 -1.52 21.23
C GLU A 157 -0.01 -1.12 22.36
N ILE A 158 -1.12 -0.45 22.03
CA ILE A 158 -2.10 -0.01 23.03
C ILE A 158 -2.93 -1.20 23.51
N THR A 159 -2.84 -1.50 24.81
CA THR A 159 -3.57 -2.60 25.45
C THR A 159 -4.88 -2.12 26.07
N TYR A 160 -5.81 -3.04 26.29
CA TYR A 160 -7.06 -2.75 26.99
C TYR A 160 -6.84 -2.21 28.41
N GLU A 161 -5.83 -2.73 29.11
CA GLU A 161 -5.45 -2.28 30.46
C GLU A 161 -5.04 -0.81 30.45
N GLN A 162 -4.20 -0.40 29.50
CA GLN A 162 -3.80 1.00 29.35
C GLN A 162 -4.99 1.92 29.06
N LEU A 163 -5.97 1.46 28.28
CA LEU A 163 -7.20 2.22 28.02
C LEU A 163 -8.04 2.39 29.30
N GLN A 164 -8.16 1.33 30.11
CA GLN A 164 -8.91 1.35 31.36
C GLN A 164 -8.23 2.22 32.42
N ASP A 165 -6.90 2.13 32.55
CA ASP A 165 -6.11 2.92 33.50
C ASP A 165 -6.27 4.43 33.25
N ILE A 166 -6.42 4.85 32.00
CA ILE A 166 -6.68 6.25 31.67
C ILE A 166 -8.06 6.68 32.15
N VAL A 167 -9.07 5.83 31.97
CA VAL A 167 -10.43 6.15 32.45
C VAL A 167 -10.45 6.22 33.98
N ASP A 168 -9.76 5.31 34.65
CA ASP A 168 -9.75 5.22 36.11
C ASP A 168 -8.89 6.31 36.78
N SER A 169 -7.83 6.77 36.13
CA SER A 169 -6.92 7.81 36.65
C SER A 169 -7.42 9.24 36.48
N VAL A 170 -8.36 9.48 35.57
CA VAL A 170 -8.82 10.84 35.22
C VAL A 170 -9.82 11.35 36.28
N PRO A 171 -9.52 12.42 37.03
CA PRO A 171 -10.36 12.91 38.13
C PRO A 171 -11.51 13.79 37.60
N LEU A 172 -12.37 13.23 36.76
CA LEU A 172 -13.48 13.94 36.12
C LEU A 172 -14.85 13.40 36.56
N LYS A 173 -15.88 14.24 36.39
CA LYS A 173 -17.28 13.84 36.61
C LYS A 173 -17.73 12.84 35.54
N TYR A 174 -18.72 12.02 35.88
CA TYR A 174 -19.28 10.95 35.05
C TYR A 174 -19.46 11.33 33.57
N SER A 175 -20.15 12.44 33.27
CA SER A 175 -20.40 12.86 31.89
C SER A 175 -19.11 13.13 31.09
N SER A 176 -18.06 13.62 31.74
CA SER A 176 -16.77 13.84 31.07
C SER A 176 -16.00 12.54 30.85
N LEU A 177 -16.07 11.59 31.80
CA LEU A 177 -15.52 10.24 31.64
C LEU A 177 -16.23 9.49 30.51
N GLU A 178 -17.54 9.61 30.41
CA GLU A 178 -18.34 9.01 29.33
C GLU A 178 -17.88 9.52 27.95
N ASN A 179 -17.53 10.81 27.83
CA ASN A 179 -16.97 11.36 26.60
C ASN A 179 -15.59 10.78 26.26
N VAL A 180 -14.75 10.48 27.25
CA VAL A 180 -13.46 9.81 27.06
C VAL A 180 -13.67 8.38 26.58
N VAL A 181 -14.52 7.61 27.26
CA VAL A 181 -14.88 6.24 26.87
C VAL A 181 -15.46 6.20 25.46
N LEU A 182 -16.35 7.15 25.13
CA LEU A 182 -16.95 7.25 23.80
C LEU A 182 -15.91 7.52 22.72
N LEU A 183 -14.92 8.37 22.98
CA LEU A 183 -13.82 8.62 22.04
C LEU A 183 -13.03 7.32 21.80
N LEU A 184 -12.62 6.64 22.86
CA LEU A 184 -11.85 5.40 22.77
C LEU A 184 -12.59 4.33 21.97
N LYS A 185 -13.89 4.11 22.25
CA LYS A 185 -14.76 3.17 21.52
C LYS A 185 -15.00 3.53 20.04
N GLN A 186 -14.73 4.77 19.65
CA GLN A 186 -14.89 5.21 18.26
C GLN A 186 -13.57 5.16 17.49
N MET A 187 -12.44 5.06 18.19
CA MET A 187 -11.12 4.94 17.60
C MET A 187 -10.67 3.48 17.48
N PHE A 188 -11.07 2.62 18.42
CA PHE A 188 -10.80 1.18 18.48
C PHE A 188 -12.10 0.38 18.30
#